data_AF-V2Y5M0-F1
#
_entry.id   AF-V2Y5M0-F1
#
_cell.length_a   1.000
_cell.length_b   1.000
_cell.length_c   1.000
_cell.angle_alpha   90.00
_cell.angle_beta   90.00
_cell.angle_gamma   90.00
#
_symmetry.space_group_name_H-M   'P 1'
#
loop_
_entity.id
_entity.type
_entity.pdbx_description
1 polymer ?
#
loop_
_entity_poly.entity_id
_entity_poly.type
_entity_poly.pdbx_seq_one_letter_code
_entity_poly.pdbx_strand_id
1 'polypeptide(L)'
;MSKTTSSGSPAVAANNSKPATRIWWSNAIFFVVVHLAAAIGIYFYPPSGVPRETLVLALVSWQLAELGITIGYHRLYSHRAFRASLGVRIVLSALGSAGFQGSIKWWCLRHRLHHRFTDDPVHDPYAATRGLLHSHVGWIFFKPTYEKMELVDRQDLDNDPVVRFQHKNYIPLALFFGLVLPSLVGILWGDPVGACVWGGLVARVAVWHCTFLVNSLAHWDGLQPYSDENTSRGNLLLAILTSGEGSHNFHHAFPHDYRSGPSLTSWDPSKWIILLLHRLGLITGLRRAREADMKEALVYMSHKAAHGVPPKEDEDQALSEWTIDDAIDHLQSNPSRCLVSISGYVVDITGYLGEHPGGSMLLRRYSLQLEVGAERYKWPDATWAFEGGLNNHSRAATRRMKEFRLARLSNQ
;
A
#
# COMPACT_ATOMS: atom_id res chain seq x y z
N MET A 1 20.86 19.02 62.78
CA MET A 1 20.52 19.61 61.46
C MET A 1 20.88 18.60 60.38
N SER A 2 19.84 18.04 59.77
CA SER A 2 19.87 16.91 58.83
C SER A 2 20.54 17.30 57.51
N LYS A 3 21.48 16.47 57.02
CA LYS A 3 22.01 16.52 55.65
C LYS A 3 21.15 15.61 54.79
N THR A 4 20.28 16.20 53.98
CA THR A 4 19.52 15.52 52.93
C THR A 4 20.42 15.14 51.76
N THR A 5 20.63 13.85 51.57
CA THR A 5 21.23 13.25 50.37
C THR A 5 20.17 13.08 49.28
N SER A 6 20.29 13.80 48.16
CA SER A 6 19.46 13.56 46.97
C SER A 6 20.06 12.42 46.15
N SER A 7 19.42 11.26 46.16
CA SER A 7 19.73 10.16 45.24
C SER A 7 19.08 10.45 43.88
N GLY A 8 19.86 10.96 42.94
CA GLY A 8 19.45 11.04 41.53
C GLY A 8 19.45 9.66 40.89
N SER A 9 18.31 9.21 40.35
CA SER A 9 18.23 8.05 39.48
C SER A 9 19.14 8.23 38.25
N PRO A 10 19.88 7.20 37.81
CA PRO A 10 20.69 7.30 36.61
C PRO A 10 19.77 7.42 35.40
N ALA A 11 19.88 8.54 34.67
CA ALA A 11 19.27 8.72 33.37
C ALA A 11 19.78 7.61 32.43
N VAL A 12 18.87 6.76 31.97
CA VAL A 12 19.14 5.81 30.89
C VAL A 12 19.43 6.65 29.65
N ALA A 13 20.72 6.79 29.32
CA ALA A 13 21.15 7.41 28.08
C ALA A 13 20.59 6.57 26.92
N ALA A 14 19.56 7.07 26.25
CA ALA A 14 19.06 6.51 25.00
C ALA A 14 20.21 6.57 23.99
N ASN A 15 20.75 5.41 23.65
CA ASN A 15 21.84 5.27 22.70
C ASN A 15 21.33 5.54 21.29
N ASN A 16 21.28 6.83 20.90
CA ASN A 16 20.89 7.34 19.58
C ASN A 16 21.94 7.06 18.50
N SER A 17 22.46 5.83 18.42
CA SER A 17 23.22 5.42 17.24
C SER A 17 22.22 5.01 16.16
N LYS A 18 22.07 5.85 15.12
CA LYS A 18 21.38 5.45 13.89
C LYS A 18 21.99 4.11 13.43
N PRO A 19 21.22 3.04 13.24
CA PRO A 19 21.78 1.76 12.82
C PRO A 19 22.56 1.99 11.52
N ALA A 20 23.83 1.58 11.51
CA ALA A 20 24.70 1.72 10.35
C ALA A 20 24.01 1.09 9.12
N THR A 21 23.81 1.88 8.07
CA THR A 21 23.18 1.41 6.83
C THR A 21 24.05 0.32 6.20
N ARG A 22 23.61 -0.93 6.29
CA ARG A 22 24.34 -2.07 5.73
C ARG A 22 23.98 -2.24 4.26
N ILE A 23 24.98 -2.37 3.40
CA ILE A 23 24.76 -2.66 1.98
C ILE A 23 24.15 -4.06 1.84
N TRP A 24 23.12 -4.17 0.99
CA TRP A 24 22.52 -5.44 0.61
C TRP A 24 23.21 -5.99 -0.64
N TRP A 25 24.43 -6.52 -0.47
CA TRP A 25 25.28 -6.97 -1.57
C TRP A 25 24.61 -7.92 -2.55
N SER A 26 23.84 -8.91 -2.09
CA SER A 26 23.16 -9.84 -3.01
C SER A 26 22.13 -9.13 -3.90
N ASN A 27 21.36 -8.18 -3.35
CA ASN A 27 20.39 -7.41 -4.11
C ASN A 27 21.09 -6.42 -5.06
N ALA A 28 22.14 -5.77 -4.59
CA ALA A 28 22.97 -4.85 -5.37
C ALA A 28 23.61 -5.54 -6.58
N ILE A 29 24.29 -6.67 -6.35
CA ILE A 29 24.94 -7.45 -7.40
C ILE A 29 23.89 -7.95 -8.40
N PHE A 30 22.78 -8.51 -7.92
CA PHE A 30 21.71 -8.98 -8.80
C PHE A 30 21.15 -7.87 -9.69
N PHE A 31 20.83 -6.72 -9.09
CA PHE A 31 20.31 -5.57 -9.81
C PHE A 31 21.30 -5.10 -10.88
N VAL A 32 22.57 -4.87 -10.53
CA VAL A 32 23.61 -4.41 -11.46
C VAL A 32 23.86 -5.43 -12.58
N VAL A 33 23.96 -6.72 -12.25
CA VAL A 33 24.22 -7.78 -13.23
C VAL A 33 23.09 -7.86 -14.27
N VAL A 34 21.83 -7.75 -13.86
CA VAL A 34 20.71 -7.78 -14.82
C VAL A 34 20.73 -6.57 -15.75
N HIS A 35 21.10 -5.37 -15.26
CA HIS A 35 21.24 -4.19 -16.11
C HIS A 35 22.39 -4.33 -17.10
N LEU A 36 23.56 -4.79 -16.63
CA LEU A 36 24.71 -5.03 -17.50
C LEU A 36 24.40 -6.11 -18.55
N ALA A 37 23.76 -7.21 -18.15
CA ALA A 37 23.35 -8.27 -19.06
C ALA A 37 22.33 -7.77 -20.10
N ALA A 38 21.38 -6.92 -19.71
CA ALA A 38 20.43 -6.30 -20.63
C ALA A 38 21.16 -5.37 -21.63
N ALA A 39 22.07 -4.52 -21.15
CA ALA A 39 22.83 -3.60 -22.01
C ALA A 39 23.75 -4.34 -22.99
N ILE A 40 24.48 -5.35 -22.51
CA ILE A 40 25.31 -6.23 -23.35
C ILE A 40 24.43 -7.00 -24.34
N GLY A 41 23.28 -7.49 -23.89
CA GLY A 41 22.30 -8.17 -24.73
C GLY A 41 21.79 -7.27 -25.86
N ILE A 42 21.43 -6.02 -25.57
CA ILE A 42 21.01 -5.04 -26.60
C ILE A 42 22.14 -4.78 -27.60
N TYR A 43 23.40 -4.74 -27.17
CA TYR A 43 24.53 -4.56 -28.08
C TYR A 43 24.70 -5.73 -29.05
N PHE A 44 24.59 -6.98 -28.59
CA PHE A 44 24.72 -8.17 -29.43
C PHE A 44 23.45 -8.53 -30.22
N TYR A 45 22.28 -8.17 -29.70
CA TYR A 45 20.96 -8.41 -30.29
C TYR A 45 20.20 -7.07 -30.42
N PRO A 46 20.69 -6.15 -31.27
CA PRO A 46 20.10 -4.82 -31.41
C PRO A 46 18.67 -4.91 -31.97
N PRO A 47 17.82 -3.89 -31.76
CA PRO A 47 16.43 -3.91 -32.23
C PRO A 47 16.30 -4.18 -33.74
N SER A 48 17.26 -3.71 -34.54
CA SER A 48 17.31 -3.93 -35.99
C SER A 48 17.78 -5.33 -36.39
N GLY A 49 18.36 -6.10 -35.46
CA GLY A 49 18.95 -7.42 -35.69
C GLY A 49 18.09 -8.59 -35.18
N VAL A 50 16.96 -8.32 -34.52
CA VAL A 50 16.02 -9.34 -34.02
C VAL A 50 14.70 -9.29 -34.79
N PRO A 51 13.95 -10.40 -34.85
CA PRO A 51 12.60 -10.41 -35.40
C PRO A 51 11.69 -9.40 -34.69
N ARG A 52 10.75 -8.79 -35.43
CA ARG A 52 9.76 -7.86 -34.86
C ARG A 52 8.93 -8.53 -33.76
N GLU A 53 8.70 -9.82 -33.87
CA GLU A 53 7.97 -10.66 -32.92
C GLU A 53 8.69 -10.68 -31.56
N THR A 54 10.03 -10.70 -31.54
CA THR A 54 10.85 -10.59 -30.33
C THR A 54 10.66 -9.24 -29.63
N LEU A 55 10.56 -8.14 -30.39
CA LEU A 55 10.32 -6.80 -29.83
C LEU A 55 8.89 -6.66 -29.29
N VAL A 56 7.90 -7.22 -29.99
CA VAL A 56 6.52 -7.30 -29.49
C VAL A 56 6.45 -8.13 -28.22
N LEU A 57 7.16 -9.26 -28.15
CA LEU A 57 7.28 -10.07 -26.95
C LEU A 57 7.89 -9.27 -25.78
N ALA A 58 8.87 -8.41 -26.04
CA ALA A 58 9.43 -7.51 -25.02
C ALA A 58 8.35 -6.64 -24.36
N LEU A 59 7.54 -5.97 -25.20
CA LEU A 59 6.45 -5.12 -24.74
C LEU A 59 5.37 -5.92 -24.02
N VAL A 60 4.99 -7.09 -24.55
CA VAL A 60 3.99 -7.96 -23.92
C VAL A 60 4.47 -8.50 -22.57
N SER A 61 5.72 -8.97 -22.49
CA SER A 61 6.31 -9.45 -21.23
C SER A 61 6.39 -8.36 -20.18
N TRP A 62 6.76 -7.13 -20.56
CA TRP A 62 6.74 -5.98 -19.65
C TRP A 62 5.32 -5.69 -19.16
N GLN A 63 4.37 -5.51 -20.07
CA GLN A 63 3.00 -5.12 -19.69
C GLN A 63 2.27 -6.20 -18.90
N LEU A 64 2.45 -7.48 -19.23
CA LEU A 64 1.83 -8.58 -18.47
C LEU A 64 2.40 -8.67 -17.04
N ALA A 65 3.70 -8.47 -16.86
CA ALA A 65 4.31 -8.44 -15.54
C ALA A 65 3.78 -7.26 -14.70
N GLU A 66 3.72 -6.06 -15.29
CA GLU A 66 3.12 -4.86 -14.67
C GLU A 66 1.65 -5.08 -14.30
N LEU A 67 0.84 -5.70 -15.17
CA LEU A 67 -0.56 -6.04 -14.87
C LEU A 67 -0.66 -7.04 -13.70
N GLY A 68 0.26 -8.00 -13.60
CA GLY A 68 0.35 -8.91 -12.45
C GLY A 68 0.63 -8.17 -11.13
N ILE A 69 1.47 -7.13 -11.17
CA ILE A 69 1.79 -6.29 -10.02
C ILE A 69 0.60 -5.38 -9.68
N THR A 70 0.12 -4.59 -10.63
CA THR A 70 -0.92 -3.57 -10.42
C THR A 70 -2.28 -4.19 -10.06
N ILE A 71 -2.73 -5.22 -10.76
CA ILE A 71 -4.01 -5.88 -10.47
C ILE A 71 -3.85 -6.82 -9.26
N GLY A 72 -2.80 -7.64 -9.25
CA GLY A 72 -2.58 -8.68 -8.25
C GLY A 72 -1.97 -8.18 -6.96
N TYR A 73 -0.70 -7.79 -6.99
CA TYR A 73 0.06 -7.48 -5.77
C TYR A 73 -0.48 -6.22 -5.10
N HIS A 74 -0.81 -5.22 -5.90
CA HIS A 74 -1.23 -3.91 -5.46
C HIS A 74 -2.72 -3.88 -5.08
N ARG A 75 -3.63 -3.90 -6.06
CA ARG A 75 -5.07 -3.69 -5.80
C ARG A 75 -5.76 -4.86 -5.10
N LEU A 76 -5.50 -6.09 -5.54
CA LEU A 76 -6.09 -7.29 -4.94
C LEU A 76 -5.50 -7.58 -3.55
N TYR A 77 -4.19 -7.80 -3.45
CA TYR A 77 -3.59 -8.27 -2.21
C TYR A 77 -3.22 -7.13 -1.25
N SER A 78 -2.58 -6.05 -1.68
CA SER A 78 -2.21 -4.98 -0.74
C SER A 78 -3.42 -4.20 -0.23
N HIS A 79 -4.32 -3.82 -1.14
CA HIS A 79 -5.43 -2.92 -0.85
C HIS A 79 -6.79 -3.59 -0.65
N ARG A 80 -6.91 -4.89 -0.95
CA ARG A 80 -8.17 -5.64 -0.80
C ARG A 80 -9.33 -4.95 -1.53
N ALA A 81 -9.05 -4.34 -2.67
CA ALA A 81 -10.02 -3.53 -3.41
C ALA A 81 -11.12 -4.39 -4.05
N PHE A 82 -10.90 -5.70 -4.16
CA PHE A 82 -11.86 -6.68 -4.65
C PHE A 82 -11.47 -8.11 -4.22
N ARG A 83 -12.35 -9.08 -4.51
CA ARG A 83 -12.08 -10.51 -4.37
C ARG A 83 -11.97 -11.16 -5.74
N ALA A 84 -11.08 -12.13 -5.90
CA ALA A 84 -10.84 -12.81 -7.16
C ALA A 84 -11.01 -14.33 -7.03
N SER A 85 -11.56 -14.96 -8.07
CA SER A 85 -11.62 -16.41 -8.21
C SER A 85 -10.21 -17.05 -8.17
N LEU A 86 -10.14 -18.34 -7.86
CA LEU A 86 -8.86 -19.06 -7.77
C LEU A 86 -8.04 -18.97 -9.07
N GLY A 87 -8.68 -19.12 -10.24
CA GLY A 87 -8.00 -19.03 -11.53
C GLY A 87 -7.34 -17.67 -11.76
N VAL A 88 -8.07 -16.58 -11.49
CA VAL A 88 -7.52 -15.21 -11.59
C VAL A 88 -6.34 -15.03 -10.63
N ARG A 89 -6.45 -15.51 -9.39
CA ARG A 89 -5.35 -15.43 -8.41
C ARG A 89 -4.09 -16.17 -8.88
N ILE A 90 -4.23 -17.35 -9.47
CA ILE A 90 -3.10 -18.13 -10.02
C ILE A 90 -2.45 -17.39 -11.19
N VAL A 91 -3.24 -16.87 -12.13
CA VAL A 91 -2.72 -16.13 -13.29
C VAL A 91 -1.98 -14.87 -12.83
N LEU A 92 -2.58 -14.05 -11.97
CA LEU A 92 -1.93 -12.84 -11.44
C LEU A 92 -0.66 -13.16 -10.64
N SER A 93 -0.64 -14.28 -9.93
CA SER A 93 0.54 -14.78 -9.23
C SER A 93 1.68 -15.15 -10.17
N ALA A 94 1.39 -15.81 -11.29
CA ALA A 94 2.37 -16.13 -12.32
C ALA A 94 2.90 -14.85 -13.01
N LEU A 95 2.00 -13.97 -13.44
CA LEU A 95 2.35 -12.71 -14.09
C LEU A 95 3.18 -11.81 -13.17
N GLY A 96 2.77 -11.61 -11.92
CA GLY A 96 3.53 -10.79 -10.97
C GLY A 96 4.90 -11.38 -10.62
N SER A 97 5.05 -12.71 -10.67
CA SER A 97 6.37 -13.36 -10.47
C SER A 97 7.34 -13.04 -11.60
N ALA A 98 6.86 -12.80 -12.83
CA ALA A 98 7.69 -12.35 -13.94
C ALA A 98 8.31 -10.96 -13.71
N GLY A 99 7.76 -10.14 -12.82
CA GLY A 99 8.24 -8.78 -12.54
C GLY A 99 9.48 -8.69 -11.62
N PHE A 100 9.89 -9.79 -10.98
CA PHE A 100 11.09 -9.87 -10.15
C PHE A 100 11.11 -8.90 -8.94
N GLN A 101 9.95 -8.54 -8.40
CA GLN A 101 9.83 -7.58 -7.28
C GLN A 101 9.62 -8.22 -5.89
N GLY A 102 9.95 -9.50 -5.77
CA GLY A 102 9.69 -10.31 -4.59
C GLY A 102 8.34 -11.04 -4.67
N SER A 103 8.14 -11.97 -3.74
CA SER A 103 6.86 -12.68 -3.62
C SER A 103 5.71 -11.72 -3.29
N ILE A 104 4.47 -12.12 -3.55
CA ILE A 104 3.26 -11.35 -3.19
C ILE A 104 3.33 -10.91 -1.72
N LYS A 105 3.59 -11.86 -0.81
CA LYS A 105 3.66 -11.57 0.63
C LYS A 105 4.72 -10.51 0.95
N TRP A 106 5.91 -10.65 0.40
CA TRP A 106 7.03 -9.72 0.62
C TRP A 106 6.73 -8.30 0.11
N TRP A 107 6.10 -8.21 -1.06
CA TRP A 107 5.75 -6.94 -1.70
C TRP A 107 4.61 -6.24 -0.96
N CYS A 108 3.51 -6.96 -0.71
CA CYS A 108 2.32 -6.40 -0.05
C CYS A 108 2.62 -5.87 1.36
N LEU A 109 3.44 -6.57 2.14
CA LEU A 109 3.83 -6.12 3.48
C LEU A 109 4.54 -4.77 3.45
N ARG A 110 5.48 -4.59 2.51
CA ARG A 110 6.19 -3.31 2.34
C ARG A 110 5.29 -2.22 1.80
N HIS A 111 4.41 -2.55 0.85
CA HIS A 111 3.50 -1.57 0.30
C HIS A 111 2.47 -1.09 1.34
N ARG A 112 1.93 -1.99 2.16
CA ARG A 112 1.09 -1.63 3.31
C ARG A 112 1.85 -0.78 4.34
N LEU A 113 3.14 -1.08 4.58
CA LEU A 113 3.98 -0.26 5.45
C LEU A 113 4.18 1.15 4.88
N HIS A 114 4.44 1.25 3.57
CA HIS A 114 4.56 2.52 2.86
C HIS A 114 3.28 3.36 2.98
N HIS A 115 2.11 2.81 2.69
CA HIS A 115 0.85 3.56 2.85
C HIS A 115 0.60 4.04 4.27
N ARG A 116 1.09 3.28 5.26
CA ARG A 116 0.91 3.59 6.66
C ARG A 116 1.84 4.70 7.16
N PHE A 117 3.06 4.74 6.64
CA PHE A 117 4.10 5.67 7.07
C PHE A 117 4.64 6.48 5.89
N THR A 118 3.79 6.81 4.91
CA THR A 118 4.22 7.47 3.67
C THR A 118 5.05 8.71 4.01
N ASP A 119 6.19 8.86 3.35
CA ASP A 119 7.13 9.97 3.53
C ASP A 119 7.90 9.99 4.87
N ASP A 120 7.67 9.05 5.77
CA ASP A 120 8.49 8.89 6.99
C ASP A 120 9.89 8.39 6.60
N PRO A 121 10.97 9.14 6.89
CA PRO A 121 12.32 8.82 6.42
C PRO A 121 12.93 7.58 7.09
N VAL A 122 12.29 7.04 8.14
CA VAL A 122 12.74 5.86 8.88
C VAL A 122 11.88 4.65 8.53
N HIS A 123 10.55 4.83 8.49
CA HIS A 123 9.60 3.72 8.43
C HIS A 123 9.06 3.44 7.02
N ASP A 124 9.06 4.41 6.12
CA ASP A 124 8.69 4.20 4.72
C ASP A 124 9.83 3.47 3.98
N PRO A 125 9.58 2.28 3.41
CA PRO A 125 10.60 1.54 2.67
C PRO A 125 11.24 2.30 1.51
N TYR A 126 10.55 3.28 0.92
CA TYR A 126 11.02 4.03 -0.24
C TYR A 126 10.71 5.53 -0.11
N ALA A 127 10.81 6.04 1.12
CA ALA A 127 10.54 7.44 1.49
C ALA A 127 11.03 8.46 0.45
N ALA A 128 10.10 9.16 -0.22
CA ALA A 128 10.44 10.20 -1.19
C ALA A 128 11.15 11.40 -0.54
N THR A 129 10.92 11.63 0.76
CA THR A 129 11.59 12.64 1.58
C THR A 129 13.10 12.40 1.75
N ARG A 130 13.59 11.19 1.46
CA ARG A 130 15.04 10.89 1.43
C ARG A 130 15.70 11.26 0.09
N GLY A 131 14.95 11.80 -0.86
CA GLY A 131 15.45 12.26 -2.15
C GLY A 131 15.02 11.36 -3.31
N LEU A 132 14.87 11.96 -4.50
CA LEU A 132 14.41 11.30 -5.73
C LEU A 132 15.20 10.02 -6.04
N LEU A 133 16.54 10.10 -5.97
CA LEU A 133 17.41 8.96 -6.24
C LEU A 133 17.20 7.82 -5.24
N HIS A 134 16.97 8.14 -3.96
CA HIS A 134 16.68 7.15 -2.94
C HIS A 134 15.38 6.41 -3.24
N SER A 135 14.28 7.15 -3.46
CA SER A 135 12.97 6.59 -3.75
C SER A 135 12.91 5.83 -5.08
N HIS A 136 13.73 6.19 -6.06
CA HIS A 136 13.78 5.50 -7.35
C HIS A 136 14.56 4.18 -7.23
N VAL A 137 15.85 4.23 -6.90
CA VAL A 137 16.72 3.04 -6.89
C VAL A 137 17.55 2.88 -5.63
N GLY A 138 17.81 3.94 -4.88
CA GLY A 138 18.72 3.91 -3.74
C GLY A 138 18.30 2.92 -2.66
N TRP A 139 17.00 2.77 -2.41
CA TRP A 139 16.45 1.85 -1.41
C TRP A 139 16.79 0.37 -1.66
N ILE A 140 17.03 -0.03 -2.92
CA ILE A 140 17.40 -1.40 -3.31
C ILE A 140 18.76 -1.83 -2.74
N PHE A 141 19.68 -0.89 -2.57
CA PHE A 141 21.08 -1.18 -2.23
C PHE A 141 21.34 -1.36 -0.73
N PHE A 142 20.39 -1.02 0.13
CA PHE A 142 20.57 -1.07 1.58
C PHE A 142 19.63 -2.09 2.21
N LYS A 143 20.13 -2.85 3.20
CA LYS A 143 19.30 -3.79 3.95
C LYS A 143 18.31 -2.98 4.79
N PRO A 144 17.00 -3.16 4.58
CA PRO A 144 16.03 -2.44 5.36
C PRO A 144 15.87 -3.05 6.75
N THR A 145 15.62 -2.20 7.74
CA THR A 145 15.12 -2.59 9.05
C THR A 145 13.71 -2.03 9.18
N TYR A 146 12.71 -2.90 9.30
CA TYR A 146 11.31 -2.48 9.40
C TYR A 146 10.77 -2.77 10.80
N GLU A 147 11.15 -1.95 11.78
CA GLU A 147 10.72 -2.11 13.18
C GLU A 147 9.19 -2.13 13.32
N LYS A 148 8.50 -1.37 12.46
CA LYS A 148 7.03 -1.27 12.45
C LYS A 148 6.31 -2.30 11.59
N MET A 149 7.02 -3.28 11.00
CA MET A 149 6.41 -4.30 10.14
C MET A 149 5.42 -5.22 10.89
N GLU A 150 5.58 -5.37 12.20
CA GLU A 150 4.65 -6.12 13.05
C GLU A 150 3.28 -5.45 13.18
N LEU A 151 3.21 -4.14 12.95
CA LEU A 151 1.95 -3.39 12.97
C LEU A 151 1.13 -3.64 11.69
N VAL A 152 1.76 -4.13 10.62
CA VAL A 152 1.11 -4.39 9.34
C VAL A 152 0.40 -5.74 9.39
N ASP A 153 -0.93 -5.71 9.21
CA ASP A 153 -1.74 -6.91 9.08
C ASP A 153 -1.28 -7.75 7.89
N ARG A 154 -1.25 -9.07 8.09
CA ARG A 154 -0.73 -10.05 7.14
C ARG A 154 -1.54 -11.35 7.08
N GLN A 155 -2.57 -11.48 7.91
CA GLN A 155 -3.31 -12.73 8.07
C GLN A 155 -3.94 -13.20 6.75
N ASP A 156 -4.44 -12.27 5.94
CA ASP A 156 -5.01 -12.59 4.63
C ASP A 156 -3.96 -13.18 3.67
N LEU A 157 -2.73 -12.67 3.70
CA LEU A 157 -1.62 -13.20 2.90
C LEU A 157 -1.16 -14.57 3.39
N ASP A 158 -1.17 -14.78 4.71
CA ASP A 158 -0.78 -16.04 5.35
C ASP A 158 -1.82 -17.14 5.18
N ASN A 159 -3.09 -16.77 5.00
CA ASN A 159 -4.19 -17.71 4.82
C ASN A 159 -4.47 -18.04 3.35
N ASP A 160 -4.01 -17.22 2.40
CA ASP A 160 -4.24 -17.46 0.97
C ASP A 160 -3.29 -18.57 0.42
N PRO A 161 -3.82 -19.70 -0.09
CA PRO A 161 -3.00 -20.81 -0.57
C PRO A 161 -2.14 -20.47 -1.79
N VAL A 162 -2.60 -19.56 -2.67
CA VAL A 162 -1.84 -19.13 -3.85
C VAL A 162 -0.65 -18.28 -3.39
N VAL A 163 -0.88 -17.35 -2.46
CA VAL A 163 0.18 -16.51 -1.89
C VAL A 163 1.24 -17.36 -1.19
N ARG A 164 0.82 -18.33 -0.37
CA ARG A 164 1.74 -19.26 0.31
C ARG A 164 2.56 -20.09 -0.67
N PHE A 165 1.92 -20.66 -1.69
CA PHE A 165 2.59 -21.44 -2.72
C PHE A 165 3.62 -20.58 -3.47
N GLN A 166 3.22 -19.39 -3.90
CA GLN A 166 4.08 -18.49 -4.63
C GLN A 166 5.24 -17.99 -3.77
N HIS A 167 5.00 -17.65 -2.50
CA HIS A 167 6.05 -17.23 -1.58
C HIS A 167 7.10 -18.33 -1.37
N LYS A 168 6.67 -19.59 -1.18
CA LYS A 168 7.57 -20.73 -1.01
C LYS A 168 8.39 -21.03 -2.27
N ASN A 169 7.80 -20.86 -3.45
CA ASN A 169 8.39 -21.23 -4.74
C ASN A 169 8.79 -20.01 -5.58
N TYR A 170 8.99 -18.84 -4.95
CA TYR A 170 9.09 -17.57 -5.66
C TYR A 170 10.26 -17.55 -6.65
N ILE A 171 11.45 -18.00 -6.24
CA ILE A 171 12.65 -17.97 -7.09
C ILE A 171 12.45 -18.81 -8.36
N PRO A 172 12.05 -20.10 -8.29
CA PRO A 172 11.74 -20.87 -9.49
C PRO A 172 10.66 -20.24 -10.37
N LEU A 173 9.57 -19.74 -9.79
CA LEU A 173 8.48 -19.12 -10.54
C LEU A 173 8.95 -17.85 -11.26
N ALA A 174 9.70 -16.99 -10.58
CA ALA A 174 10.27 -15.79 -11.17
C ALA A 174 11.21 -16.16 -12.32
N LEU A 175 12.21 -17.01 -12.09
CA LEU A 175 13.14 -17.42 -13.15
C LEU A 175 12.42 -18.04 -14.37
N PHE A 176 11.39 -18.87 -14.13
CA PHE A 176 10.61 -19.47 -15.20
C PHE A 176 9.81 -18.42 -15.98
N PHE A 177 8.89 -17.70 -15.34
CA PHE A 177 8.00 -16.76 -16.02
C PHE A 177 8.72 -15.52 -16.56
N GLY A 178 9.79 -15.10 -15.89
CA GLY A 178 10.65 -14.03 -16.37
C GLY A 178 11.55 -14.51 -17.49
N LEU A 179 12.49 -15.42 -17.26
CA LEU A 179 13.61 -15.66 -18.18
C LEU A 179 13.36 -16.83 -19.13
N VAL A 180 12.88 -17.96 -18.61
CA VAL A 180 12.74 -19.19 -19.41
C VAL A 180 11.57 -19.07 -20.39
N LEU A 181 10.41 -18.61 -19.93
CA LEU A 181 9.19 -18.58 -20.74
C LEU A 181 9.34 -17.72 -22.00
N PRO A 182 9.87 -16.48 -21.95
CA PRO A 182 10.10 -15.72 -23.18
C PRO A 182 11.00 -16.44 -24.18
N SER A 183 12.05 -17.11 -23.69
CA SER A 183 12.95 -17.91 -24.55
C SER A 183 12.21 -19.05 -25.25
N LEU A 184 11.33 -19.75 -24.52
CA LEU A 184 10.49 -20.82 -25.07
C LEU A 184 9.52 -20.30 -26.13
N VAL A 185 8.91 -19.14 -25.88
CA VAL A 185 8.03 -18.48 -26.86
C VAL A 185 8.84 -18.06 -28.10
N GLY A 186 10.07 -17.59 -27.94
CA GLY A 186 10.99 -17.24 -29.02
C GLY A 186 11.32 -18.37 -29.99
N ILE A 187 11.20 -19.64 -29.55
CA ILE A 187 11.39 -20.81 -30.43
C ILE A 187 10.38 -20.81 -31.57
N LEU A 188 9.16 -20.27 -31.36
CA LEU A 188 8.09 -20.24 -32.36
C LEU A 188 8.46 -19.47 -33.64
N TRP A 189 9.41 -18.54 -33.55
CA TRP A 189 9.93 -17.78 -34.68
C TRP A 189 11.46 -17.87 -34.83
N GLY A 190 12.08 -18.86 -34.18
CA GLY A 190 13.50 -19.17 -34.33
C GLY A 190 14.47 -18.20 -33.65
N ASP A 191 14.03 -17.38 -32.69
CA ASP A 191 14.89 -16.46 -31.93
C ASP A 191 14.75 -16.61 -30.40
N PRO A 192 15.09 -17.77 -29.82
CA PRO A 192 15.01 -17.99 -28.38
C PRO A 192 15.97 -17.10 -27.58
N VAL A 193 17.14 -16.75 -28.14
CA VAL A 193 18.16 -15.96 -27.44
C VAL A 193 17.77 -14.48 -27.44
N GLY A 194 17.37 -13.92 -28.59
CA GLY A 194 16.86 -12.56 -28.65
C GLY A 194 15.60 -12.38 -27.80
N ALA A 195 14.71 -13.39 -27.76
CA ALA A 195 13.56 -13.41 -26.86
C ALA A 195 13.96 -13.43 -25.36
N CYS A 196 15.03 -14.12 -24.98
CA CYS A 196 15.60 -14.06 -23.64
C CYS A 196 16.18 -12.68 -23.31
N VAL A 197 16.84 -12.02 -24.27
CA VAL A 197 17.38 -10.67 -24.08
C VAL A 197 16.24 -9.66 -23.93
N TRP A 198 15.32 -9.61 -24.89
CA TRP A 198 14.29 -8.58 -24.99
C TRP A 198 13.06 -8.87 -24.13
N GLY A 199 12.38 -10.00 -24.40
CA GLY A 199 11.27 -10.51 -23.60
C GLY A 199 11.68 -10.89 -22.19
N GLY A 200 12.97 -11.19 -22.01
CA GLY A 200 13.57 -11.44 -20.74
C GLY A 200 14.17 -10.19 -20.07
N LEU A 201 15.47 -10.02 -20.21
CA LEU A 201 16.25 -9.05 -19.44
C LEU A 201 15.78 -7.59 -19.59
N VAL A 202 15.57 -7.12 -20.82
CA VAL A 202 15.15 -5.73 -21.10
C VAL A 202 13.77 -5.45 -20.51
N ALA A 203 12.81 -6.37 -20.70
CA ALA A 203 11.49 -6.26 -20.09
C ALA A 203 11.55 -6.12 -18.56
N ARG A 204 12.47 -6.80 -17.86
CA ARG A 204 12.62 -6.64 -16.39
C ARG A 204 13.14 -5.27 -15.99
N VAL A 205 14.14 -4.77 -16.71
CA VAL A 205 14.67 -3.42 -16.47
C VAL A 205 13.54 -2.38 -16.66
N ALA A 206 12.71 -2.54 -17.70
CA ALA A 206 11.55 -1.70 -17.93
C ALA A 206 10.52 -1.77 -16.78
N VAL A 207 10.12 -2.99 -16.36
CA VAL A 207 9.22 -3.21 -15.20
C VAL A 207 9.75 -2.52 -13.95
N TRP A 208 11.02 -2.72 -13.61
CA TRP A 208 11.60 -2.14 -12.40
C TRP A 208 11.57 -0.62 -12.44
N HIS A 209 12.06 0.01 -13.51
CA HIS A 209 12.08 1.46 -13.58
C HIS A 209 10.68 2.08 -13.66
N CYS A 210 9.73 1.44 -14.33
CA CYS A 210 8.34 1.93 -14.35
C CYS A 210 7.69 1.84 -12.97
N THR A 211 7.85 0.72 -12.26
CA THR A 211 7.38 0.63 -10.88
C THR A 211 8.10 1.63 -9.97
N PHE A 212 9.41 1.82 -10.14
CA PHE A 212 10.18 2.75 -9.31
C PHE A 212 9.86 4.22 -9.59
N LEU A 213 9.36 4.56 -10.78
CA LEU A 213 8.81 5.88 -11.07
C LEU A 213 7.58 6.20 -10.22
N VAL A 214 6.80 5.19 -9.82
CA VAL A 214 5.67 5.38 -8.89
C VAL A 214 6.18 5.81 -7.52
N ASN A 215 7.25 5.18 -7.02
CA ASN A 215 7.84 5.56 -5.73
C ASN A 215 8.53 6.93 -5.77
N SER A 216 9.07 7.32 -6.93
CA SER A 216 9.89 8.51 -7.08
C SER A 216 9.16 9.67 -7.74
N LEU A 217 8.98 9.65 -9.06
CA LEU A 217 8.44 10.78 -9.80
C LEU A 217 6.98 11.06 -9.42
N ALA A 218 6.19 10.03 -9.11
CA ALA A 218 4.82 10.21 -8.61
C ALA A 218 4.76 10.79 -7.18
N HIS A 219 5.90 11.05 -6.54
CA HIS A 219 6.01 11.79 -5.28
C HIS A 219 6.70 13.16 -5.44
N TRP A 220 7.15 13.51 -6.65
CA TRP A 220 7.94 14.71 -6.91
C TRP A 220 7.26 15.67 -7.89
N ASP A 221 6.63 15.15 -8.94
CA ASP A 221 6.04 15.95 -10.01
C ASP A 221 4.62 15.50 -10.35
N GLY A 222 3.74 16.46 -10.64
CA GLY A 222 2.33 16.23 -10.98
C GLY A 222 1.33 16.92 -10.04
N LEU A 223 0.06 16.55 -10.22
CA LEU A 223 -1.09 17.23 -9.60
C LEU A 223 -1.50 16.59 -8.26
N GLN A 224 -1.98 17.39 -7.31
CA GLN A 224 -2.54 16.92 -6.03
C GLN A 224 -4.01 17.34 -5.83
N PRO A 225 -4.94 16.91 -6.69
CA PRO A 225 -6.32 17.39 -6.61
C PRO A 225 -7.12 16.85 -5.42
N TYR A 226 -6.70 15.75 -4.76
CA TYR A 226 -7.47 15.11 -3.69
C TYR A 226 -6.91 15.35 -2.29
N SER A 227 -5.59 15.29 -2.12
CA SER A 227 -4.95 15.53 -0.83
C SER A 227 -3.51 16.01 -1.00
N ASP A 228 -3.02 16.81 -0.06
CA ASP A 228 -1.61 17.20 0.07
C ASP A 228 -1.02 16.81 1.44
N GLU A 229 -1.64 15.84 2.12
CA GLU A 229 -1.16 15.29 3.39
C GLU A 229 0.11 14.44 3.24
N ASN A 230 0.41 14.01 2.02
CA ASN A 230 1.66 13.38 1.64
C ASN A 230 2.10 13.88 0.25
N THR A 231 3.27 13.44 -0.20
CA THR A 231 3.89 13.91 -1.45
C THR A 231 3.33 13.24 -2.71
N SER A 232 2.37 12.32 -2.61
CA SER A 232 1.82 11.64 -3.80
C SER A 232 1.16 12.58 -4.79
N ARG A 233 1.43 12.39 -6.08
CA ARG A 233 1.05 13.26 -7.21
C ARG A 233 0.54 12.44 -8.39
N GLY A 234 -0.38 13.03 -9.15
CA GLY A 234 -0.95 12.46 -10.36
C GLY A 234 -0.23 12.95 -11.63
N ASN A 235 0.20 12.04 -12.50
CA ASN A 235 0.82 12.36 -13.79
C ASN A 235 0.36 11.38 -14.89
N LEU A 236 -0.14 11.91 -16.01
CA LEU A 236 -0.65 11.09 -17.13
C LEU A 236 0.45 10.26 -17.80
N LEU A 237 1.65 10.83 -17.98
CA LEU A 237 2.78 10.12 -18.57
C LEU A 237 3.15 8.91 -17.70
N LEU A 238 3.17 9.10 -16.37
CA LEU A 238 3.37 7.99 -15.45
C LEU A 238 2.26 6.97 -15.58
N ALA A 239 1.00 7.39 -15.65
CA ALA A 239 -0.12 6.46 -15.78
C ALA A 239 0.01 5.60 -17.05
N ILE A 240 0.51 6.15 -18.15
CA ILE A 240 0.78 5.40 -19.39
C ILE A 240 1.86 4.35 -19.16
N LEU A 241 2.99 4.73 -18.57
CA LEU A 241 4.13 3.85 -18.33
C LEU A 241 3.86 2.77 -17.27
N THR A 242 2.95 3.02 -16.33
CA THR A 242 2.71 2.17 -15.16
C THR A 242 1.33 1.52 -15.18
N SER A 243 0.71 1.41 -16.35
CA SER A 243 -0.60 0.76 -16.53
C SER A 243 -1.71 1.31 -15.61
N GLY A 244 -1.65 2.60 -15.28
CA GLY A 244 -2.64 3.34 -14.51
C GLY A 244 -2.16 3.88 -13.16
N GLU A 245 -1.04 3.39 -12.62
CA GLU A 245 -0.59 3.74 -11.26
C GLU A 245 -0.06 5.17 -11.11
N GLY A 246 0.12 5.90 -12.21
CA GLY A 246 0.50 7.30 -12.20
C GLY A 246 -0.57 8.27 -11.69
N SER A 247 -1.82 7.82 -11.46
CA SER A 247 -2.84 8.62 -10.75
C SER A 247 -2.63 8.57 -9.23
N HIS A 248 -1.39 8.75 -8.78
CA HIS A 248 -0.94 8.34 -7.45
C HIS A 248 -1.55 9.15 -6.31
N ASN A 249 -1.87 10.44 -6.55
CA ASN A 249 -2.55 11.28 -5.55
C ASN A 249 -3.95 10.75 -5.19
N PHE A 250 -4.72 10.29 -6.18
CA PHE A 250 -6.02 9.68 -5.91
C PHE A 250 -5.86 8.36 -5.16
N HIS A 251 -4.91 7.52 -5.61
CA HIS A 251 -4.61 6.25 -4.97
C HIS A 251 -4.27 6.40 -3.48
N HIS A 252 -3.43 7.36 -3.12
CA HIS A 252 -3.09 7.63 -1.71
C HIS A 252 -4.24 8.23 -0.91
N ALA A 253 -5.08 9.07 -1.52
CA ALA A 253 -6.26 9.62 -0.86
C ALA A 253 -7.35 8.55 -0.62
N PHE A 254 -7.49 7.59 -1.55
CA PHE A 254 -8.53 6.57 -1.54
C PHE A 254 -7.97 5.16 -1.84
N PRO A 255 -7.10 4.61 -0.97
CA PRO A 255 -6.31 3.41 -1.27
C PRO A 255 -7.14 2.12 -1.43
N HIS A 256 -8.41 2.12 -1.05
CA HIS A 256 -9.29 0.95 -1.24
C HIS A 256 -10.06 0.96 -2.55
N ASP A 257 -10.04 2.06 -3.31
CA ASP A 257 -10.67 2.07 -4.61
C ASP A 257 -9.93 1.12 -5.54
N TYR A 258 -10.65 0.28 -6.29
CA TYR A 258 -10.02 -0.61 -7.27
C TYR A 258 -9.43 0.14 -8.47
N ARG A 259 -9.72 1.43 -8.60
CA ARG A 259 -9.20 2.33 -9.64
C ARG A 259 -8.06 3.14 -9.07
N SER A 260 -6.99 3.32 -9.83
CA SER A 260 -5.96 4.31 -9.49
C SER A 260 -6.38 5.71 -9.95
N GLY A 261 -7.24 5.81 -10.97
CA GLY A 261 -7.88 7.07 -11.39
C GLY A 261 -9.41 6.94 -11.49
N PRO A 262 -10.19 7.83 -10.85
CA PRO A 262 -11.64 7.63 -10.68
C PRO A 262 -12.45 7.87 -11.96
N SER A 263 -11.96 8.75 -12.85
CA SER A 263 -12.65 9.04 -14.12
C SER A 263 -12.63 7.84 -15.06
N LEU A 264 -13.68 7.68 -15.87
CA LEU A 264 -13.71 6.71 -16.95
C LEU A 264 -12.61 6.98 -17.99
N THR A 265 -12.26 8.25 -18.20
CA THR A 265 -11.23 8.69 -19.16
C THR A 265 -9.82 8.64 -18.61
N SER A 266 -9.64 8.48 -17.30
CA SER A 266 -8.30 8.27 -16.73
C SER A 266 -7.71 6.98 -17.29
N TRP A 267 -6.55 7.09 -17.94
CA TRP A 267 -5.79 5.95 -18.44
C TRP A 267 -5.45 5.01 -17.29
N ASP A 268 -6.09 3.84 -17.28
CA ASP A 268 -5.92 2.82 -16.25
C ASP A 268 -6.33 1.45 -16.85
N PRO A 269 -5.45 0.82 -17.64
CA PRO A 269 -5.66 -0.52 -18.18
C PRO A 269 -6.04 -1.55 -17.12
N SER A 270 -5.44 -1.47 -15.92
CA SER A 270 -5.74 -2.36 -14.81
C SER A 270 -7.20 -2.26 -14.34
N LYS A 271 -7.75 -1.04 -14.24
CA LYS A 271 -9.19 -0.81 -13.97
C LYS A 271 -10.06 -1.46 -15.02
N TRP A 272 -9.72 -1.35 -16.30
CA TRP A 272 -10.54 -1.89 -17.39
C TRP A 272 -10.53 -3.42 -17.38
N ILE A 273 -9.38 -4.04 -17.13
CA ILE A 273 -9.27 -5.50 -16.99
C ILE A 273 -10.05 -5.98 -15.75
N ILE A 274 -9.92 -5.30 -14.61
CA ILE A 274 -10.69 -5.63 -13.40
C ILE A 274 -12.20 -5.54 -13.67
N LEU A 275 -12.66 -4.51 -14.37
CA LEU A 275 -14.06 -4.35 -14.77
C LEU A 275 -14.54 -5.48 -15.69
N LEU A 276 -13.72 -5.87 -16.67
CA LEU A 276 -14.04 -6.99 -17.55
C LEU A 276 -14.18 -8.29 -16.76
N LEU A 277 -13.20 -8.61 -15.91
CA LEU A 277 -13.23 -9.81 -15.06
C LEU A 277 -14.42 -9.79 -14.08
N HIS A 278 -14.81 -8.61 -13.59
CA HIS A 278 -16.01 -8.46 -12.77
C HIS A 278 -17.29 -8.77 -13.55
N ARG A 279 -17.41 -8.26 -14.79
CA ARG A 279 -18.55 -8.57 -15.68
C ARG A 279 -18.63 -10.04 -16.04
N LEU A 280 -17.50 -10.74 -16.08
CA LEU A 280 -17.42 -12.19 -16.28
C LEU A 280 -17.67 -13.00 -14.99
N GLY A 281 -17.94 -12.35 -13.86
CA GLY A 281 -18.18 -13.02 -12.57
C GLY A 281 -16.93 -13.61 -11.91
N LEU A 282 -15.74 -13.34 -12.45
CA LEU A 282 -14.45 -13.84 -11.93
C LEU A 282 -13.89 -12.99 -10.79
N ILE A 283 -14.38 -11.75 -10.65
CA ILE A 283 -14.09 -10.81 -9.58
C ILE A 283 -15.40 -10.33 -8.94
N THR A 284 -15.41 -10.18 -7.62
CA THR A 284 -16.57 -9.69 -6.85
C THR A 284 -16.16 -8.66 -5.79
N GLY A 285 -17.14 -7.91 -5.27
CA GLY A 285 -16.91 -6.97 -4.16
C GLY A 285 -15.99 -5.80 -4.52
N LEU A 286 -16.15 -5.22 -5.72
CA LEU A 286 -15.39 -4.03 -6.13
C LEU A 286 -15.65 -2.87 -5.17
N ARG A 287 -14.60 -2.41 -4.49
CA ARG A 287 -14.63 -1.26 -3.59
C ARG A 287 -14.39 0.02 -4.38
N ARG A 288 -15.15 1.07 -4.07
CA ARG A 288 -15.03 2.41 -4.67
C ARG A 288 -15.07 3.48 -3.58
N ALA A 289 -14.31 4.54 -3.76
CA ALA A 289 -14.48 5.77 -2.98
C ALA A 289 -15.90 6.33 -3.19
N ARG A 290 -16.51 6.87 -2.13
CA ARG A 290 -17.82 7.51 -2.24
C ARG A 290 -17.67 8.80 -3.06
N GLU A 291 -18.66 9.08 -3.90
CA GLU A 291 -18.64 10.31 -4.71
C GLU A 291 -18.63 11.57 -3.86
N ALA A 292 -19.31 11.53 -2.70
CA ALA A 292 -19.28 12.61 -1.71
C ALA A 292 -17.85 12.89 -1.22
N ASP A 293 -17.12 11.86 -0.78
CA ASP A 293 -15.75 11.98 -0.27
C ASP A 293 -14.79 12.54 -1.35
N MET A 294 -14.93 12.06 -2.60
CA MET A 294 -14.12 12.53 -3.72
C MET A 294 -14.41 14.00 -4.06
N LYS A 295 -15.69 14.37 -4.16
CA LYS A 295 -16.12 15.74 -4.48
C LYS A 295 -15.67 16.71 -3.41
N GLU A 296 -15.80 16.32 -2.15
CA GLU A 296 -15.38 17.12 -1.02
C GLU A 296 -13.86 17.30 -0.97
N ALA A 297 -13.09 16.25 -1.22
CA ALA A 297 -11.63 16.35 -1.33
C ALA A 297 -11.22 17.38 -2.38
N LEU A 298 -11.87 17.35 -3.56
CA LEU A 298 -11.66 18.33 -4.63
C LEU A 298 -12.03 19.76 -4.21
N VAL A 299 -13.18 19.94 -3.55
CA VAL A 299 -13.64 21.25 -3.06
C VAL A 299 -12.65 21.80 -2.03
N TYR A 300 -12.23 20.98 -1.07
CA TYR A 300 -11.25 21.39 -0.06
C TYR A 300 -9.93 21.80 -0.72
N MET A 301 -9.38 20.99 -1.63
CA MET A 301 -8.10 21.30 -2.27
C MET A 301 -8.19 22.55 -3.15
N SER A 302 -9.32 22.76 -3.82
CA SER A 302 -9.59 23.97 -4.60
C SER A 302 -9.68 25.21 -3.71
N HIS A 303 -10.41 25.12 -2.60
CA HIS A 303 -10.48 26.20 -1.61
C HIS A 303 -9.11 26.49 -1.01
N LYS A 304 -8.36 25.45 -0.63
CA LYS A 304 -7.01 25.60 -0.07
C LYS A 304 -6.05 26.31 -1.02
N ALA A 305 -6.12 25.97 -2.31
CA ALA A 305 -5.31 26.62 -3.33
C ALA A 305 -5.69 28.11 -3.53
N ALA A 306 -6.98 28.46 -3.42
CA ALA A 306 -7.46 29.82 -3.64
C ALA A 306 -7.38 30.73 -2.40
N HIS A 307 -7.59 30.18 -1.21
CA HIS A 307 -7.85 30.94 0.03
C HIS A 307 -7.01 30.46 1.23
N GLY A 308 -6.17 29.45 1.06
CA GLY A 308 -5.41 28.85 2.16
C GLY A 308 -6.24 27.84 2.97
N VAL A 309 -5.62 27.31 4.04
CA VAL A 309 -6.21 26.23 4.85
C VAL A 309 -7.52 26.72 5.48
N PRO A 310 -8.67 26.09 5.16
CA PRO A 310 -9.92 26.47 5.80
C PRO A 310 -9.83 26.20 7.32
N PRO A 311 -10.52 27.00 8.16
CA PRO A 311 -10.58 26.74 9.60
C PRO A 311 -11.10 25.34 9.87
N LYS A 312 -10.63 24.71 10.95
CA LYS A 312 -11.16 23.41 11.36
C LYS A 312 -12.66 23.57 11.61
N GLU A 313 -13.46 22.73 10.95
CA GLU A 313 -14.89 22.62 11.25
C GLU A 313 -15.03 22.12 12.70
N ASP A 314 -15.39 23.02 13.61
CA ASP A 314 -15.90 22.73 14.95
C ASP A 314 -17.34 22.19 14.83
N GLU A 315 -17.52 21.15 14.01
CA GLU A 315 -18.75 20.37 14.00
C GLU A 315 -18.69 19.36 15.15
N ASP A 316 -18.75 19.87 16.37
CA ASP A 316 -19.32 19.11 17.47
C ASP A 316 -20.84 19.12 17.23
N GLN A 317 -21.33 18.14 16.46
CA GLN A 317 -22.76 17.84 16.51
C GLN A 317 -23.17 17.71 17.97
N ALA A 318 -24.36 18.21 18.32
CA ALA A 318 -24.95 18.06 19.65
C ALA A 318 -25.25 16.58 19.94
N LEU A 319 -24.19 15.79 20.14
CA LEU A 319 -24.25 14.40 20.55
C LEU A 319 -24.55 14.35 22.04
N SER A 320 -25.31 13.34 22.46
CA SER A 320 -25.52 13.07 23.88
C SER A 320 -24.18 12.81 24.57
N GLU A 321 -24.09 13.21 25.84
CA GLU A 321 -22.96 12.84 26.70
C GLU A 321 -23.22 11.47 27.33
N TRP A 322 -22.24 10.58 27.25
CA TRP A 322 -22.25 9.26 27.87
C TRP A 322 -21.15 9.17 28.92
N THR A 323 -21.47 8.54 30.05
CA THR A 323 -20.48 8.00 30.99
C THR A 323 -19.91 6.69 30.46
N ILE A 324 -18.90 6.15 31.15
CA ILE A 324 -18.37 4.83 30.82
C ILE A 324 -19.43 3.74 31.08
N ASP A 325 -20.23 3.90 32.13
CA ASP A 325 -21.31 2.97 32.47
C ASP A 325 -22.38 2.94 31.38
N ASP A 326 -22.76 4.10 30.82
CA ASP A 326 -23.69 4.16 29.69
C ASP A 326 -23.17 3.38 28.47
N ALA A 327 -21.86 3.47 28.19
CA ALA A 327 -21.24 2.74 27.09
C ALA A 327 -21.19 1.21 27.37
N ILE A 328 -20.97 0.82 28.63
CA ILE A 328 -21.03 -0.58 29.07
C ILE A 328 -22.45 -1.12 28.93
N ASP A 329 -23.46 -0.39 29.41
CA ASP A 329 -24.88 -0.76 29.32
C ASP A 329 -25.33 -0.90 27.86
N HIS A 330 -24.87 0.00 27.00
CA HIS A 330 -25.10 -0.10 25.56
C HIS A 330 -24.51 -1.38 24.96
N LEU A 331 -23.27 -1.72 25.34
CA LEU A 331 -22.59 -2.93 24.86
C LEU A 331 -23.23 -4.21 25.43
N GLN A 332 -23.64 -4.22 26.69
CA GLN A 332 -24.35 -5.35 27.30
C GLN A 332 -25.71 -5.59 26.62
N SER A 333 -26.42 -4.50 26.30
CA SER A 333 -27.67 -4.56 25.54
C SER A 333 -27.46 -4.97 24.09
N ASN A 334 -26.27 -4.74 23.54
CA ASN A 334 -25.92 -5.04 22.15
C ASN A 334 -24.54 -5.74 22.03
N PRO A 335 -24.40 -7.02 22.45
CA PRO A 335 -23.09 -7.67 22.57
C PRO A 335 -22.30 -7.83 21.26
N SER A 336 -22.96 -7.68 20.11
CA SER A 336 -22.31 -7.72 18.80
C SER A 336 -21.60 -6.42 18.42
N ARG A 337 -21.81 -5.35 19.18
CA ARG A 337 -21.24 -4.02 18.89
C ARG A 337 -19.76 -3.98 19.22
N CYS A 338 -19.04 -3.11 18.51
CA CYS A 338 -17.62 -2.86 18.69
C CYS A 338 -17.43 -1.36 18.89
N LEU A 339 -17.27 -0.95 20.14
CA LEU A 339 -17.15 0.46 20.53
C LEU A 339 -15.69 0.81 20.78
N VAL A 340 -15.19 1.91 20.22
CA VAL A 340 -13.84 2.45 20.48
C VAL A 340 -13.95 3.87 21.01
N SER A 341 -12.99 4.28 21.85
CA SER A 341 -12.88 5.67 22.33
C SER A 341 -11.84 6.39 21.48
N ILE A 342 -12.24 7.48 20.80
CA ILE A 342 -11.35 8.28 19.94
C ILE A 342 -11.68 9.76 20.13
N SER A 343 -10.66 10.55 20.48
CA SER A 343 -10.70 11.99 20.70
C SER A 343 -11.85 12.42 21.65
N GLY A 344 -12.09 11.63 22.71
CA GLY A 344 -13.15 11.88 23.68
C GLY A 344 -14.57 11.51 23.21
N TYR A 345 -14.71 10.70 22.16
CA TYR A 345 -16.00 10.23 21.64
C TYR A 345 -16.12 8.71 21.71
N VAL A 346 -17.33 8.23 21.96
CA VAL A 346 -17.72 6.83 21.77
C VAL A 346 -18.06 6.61 20.31
N VAL A 347 -17.31 5.74 19.64
CA VAL A 347 -17.43 5.50 18.19
C VAL A 347 -17.82 4.04 17.95
N ASP A 348 -18.96 3.81 17.28
CA ASP A 348 -19.41 2.49 16.88
C ASP A 348 -18.82 2.10 15.51
N ILE A 349 -17.80 1.26 15.56
CA ILE A 349 -17.09 0.79 14.36
C ILE A 349 -17.58 -0.58 13.87
N THR A 350 -18.70 -1.10 14.40
CA THR A 350 -19.20 -2.44 14.08
C THR A 350 -19.34 -2.67 12.58
N GLY A 351 -19.99 -1.74 11.88
CA GLY A 351 -20.18 -1.81 10.43
C GLY A 351 -18.88 -1.64 9.63
N TYR A 352 -17.85 -1.05 10.23
CA TYR A 352 -16.60 -0.73 9.55
C TYR A 352 -15.49 -1.78 9.75
N LEU A 353 -15.66 -2.73 10.69
CA LEU A 353 -14.66 -3.76 11.00
C LEU A 353 -14.18 -4.53 9.75
N GLY A 354 -15.09 -4.90 8.85
CA GLY A 354 -14.77 -5.63 7.62
C GLY A 354 -14.18 -4.76 6.50
N GLU A 355 -14.29 -3.44 6.64
CA GLU A 355 -13.81 -2.48 5.65
C GLU A 355 -12.47 -1.86 6.01
N HIS A 356 -12.12 -1.83 7.30
CA HIS A 356 -10.94 -1.14 7.81
C HIS A 356 -9.61 -1.58 7.15
N PRO A 357 -8.82 -0.64 6.62
CA PRO A 357 -7.54 -0.92 5.94
C PRO A 357 -6.56 -1.72 6.78
N GLY A 358 -6.43 -1.38 8.06
CA GLY A 358 -5.51 -2.04 8.99
C GLY A 358 -5.99 -3.40 9.50
N GLY A 359 -7.11 -3.91 8.99
CA GLY A 359 -7.74 -5.14 9.47
C GLY A 359 -8.57 -4.95 10.73
N SER A 360 -9.48 -5.90 11.00
CA SER A 360 -10.40 -5.85 12.14
C SER A 360 -9.74 -6.14 13.47
N MET A 361 -8.64 -6.91 13.48
CA MET A 361 -7.95 -7.30 14.71
C MET A 361 -7.37 -6.11 15.46
N LEU A 362 -6.82 -5.13 14.73
CA LEU A 362 -6.29 -3.90 15.32
C LEU A 362 -7.40 -3.12 16.03
N LEU A 363 -8.55 -2.98 15.37
CA LEU A 363 -9.70 -2.28 15.93
C LEU A 363 -10.25 -2.97 17.19
N ARG A 364 -10.36 -4.30 17.18
CA ARG A 364 -10.80 -5.10 18.34
C ARG A 364 -9.86 -4.99 19.56
N ARG A 365 -8.60 -4.62 19.35
CA ARG A 365 -7.64 -4.39 20.47
C ARG A 365 -7.95 -3.10 21.23
N TYR A 366 -8.56 -2.12 20.57
CA TYR A 366 -8.95 -0.83 21.14
C TYR A 366 -10.44 -0.77 21.48
N SER A 367 -11.20 -1.84 21.23
CA SER A 367 -12.61 -1.86 21.57
C SER A 367 -12.84 -2.04 23.06
N LEU A 368 -13.96 -1.52 23.57
CA LEU A 368 -14.46 -1.82 24.91
C LEU A 368 -14.65 -3.33 25.06
N GLN A 369 -13.99 -3.91 26.06
CA GLN A 369 -14.06 -5.34 26.39
C GLN A 369 -14.51 -5.48 27.84
N LEU A 370 -15.50 -6.33 28.08
CA LEU A 370 -15.97 -6.71 29.41
C LEU A 370 -15.23 -7.97 29.85
N GLU A 371 -14.63 -7.95 31.05
CA GLU A 371 -13.97 -9.14 31.59
C GLU A 371 -15.02 -10.14 32.09
N VAL A 372 -14.90 -11.42 31.72
CA VAL A 372 -15.85 -12.46 32.13
C VAL A 372 -15.73 -12.68 33.64
N GLY A 373 -16.78 -12.37 34.39
CA GLY A 373 -16.87 -12.63 35.83
C GLY A 373 -16.29 -11.56 36.75
N ALA A 374 -15.96 -10.36 36.23
CA ALA A 374 -15.58 -9.20 37.04
C ALA A 374 -16.35 -7.95 36.59
N GLU A 375 -16.67 -7.03 37.51
CA GLU A 375 -17.19 -5.68 37.21
C GLU A 375 -16.13 -4.78 36.53
N ARG A 376 -15.14 -5.37 35.86
CA ARG A 376 -14.00 -4.67 35.28
C ARG A 376 -14.11 -4.66 33.76
N TYR A 377 -13.84 -3.50 33.18
CA TYR A 377 -13.75 -3.31 31.75
C TYR A 377 -12.32 -2.96 31.35
N LYS A 378 -12.01 -3.21 30.08
CA LYS A 378 -10.81 -2.73 29.43
C LYS A 378 -11.22 -1.91 28.21
N TRP A 379 -10.90 -0.62 28.25
CA TRP A 379 -11.16 0.28 27.12
C TRP A 379 -9.99 1.23 26.89
N PRO A 380 -8.99 0.81 26.10
CA PRO A 380 -7.87 1.67 25.79
C PRO A 380 -8.34 2.85 24.92
N ASP A 381 -7.92 4.06 25.26
CA ASP A 381 -8.10 5.21 24.39
C ASP A 381 -7.33 5.01 23.07
N ALA A 382 -8.05 5.06 21.95
CA ALA A 382 -7.49 4.90 20.61
C ALA A 382 -7.04 6.23 19.99
N THR A 383 -7.19 7.37 20.67
CA THR A 383 -6.80 8.70 20.16
C THR A 383 -5.35 8.72 19.69
N TRP A 384 -4.40 8.30 20.54
CA TRP A 384 -2.98 8.22 20.17
C TRP A 384 -2.75 7.33 18.94
N ALA A 385 -3.45 6.19 18.86
CA ALA A 385 -3.32 5.28 17.73
C ALA A 385 -3.87 5.89 16.42
N PHE A 386 -4.93 6.69 16.54
CA PHE A 386 -5.61 7.34 15.43
C PHE A 386 -4.88 8.58 14.90
N GLU A 387 -4.24 9.35 15.79
CA GLU A 387 -3.63 10.65 15.50
C GLU A 387 -2.10 10.57 15.30
N GLY A 388 -1.60 9.47 14.72
CA GLY A 388 -0.20 9.36 14.29
C GLY A 388 0.70 8.45 15.14
N GLY A 389 0.23 7.98 16.30
CA GLY A 389 0.96 6.99 17.10
C GLY A 389 1.06 5.62 16.45
N LEU A 390 -0.04 5.17 15.81
CA LEU A 390 -0.07 3.94 15.01
C LEU A 390 -0.31 4.20 13.53
N ASN A 391 -1.27 5.07 13.20
CA ASN A 391 -1.60 5.51 11.85
C ASN A 391 -1.82 7.01 11.92
N ASN A 392 -1.28 7.77 10.99
CA ASN A 392 -1.69 9.16 10.81
C ASN A 392 -2.87 9.17 9.85
N HIS A 393 -4.10 9.11 10.37
CA HIS A 393 -5.29 9.01 9.53
C HIS A 393 -5.49 10.28 8.70
N SER A 394 -5.87 10.11 7.44
CA SER A 394 -6.17 11.22 6.54
C SER A 394 -7.41 11.99 6.99
N ARG A 395 -7.56 13.23 6.53
CA ARG A 395 -8.77 14.04 6.65
C ARG A 395 -10.05 13.27 6.31
N ALA A 396 -10.01 12.48 5.24
CA ALA A 396 -11.15 11.66 4.82
C ALA A 396 -11.49 10.59 5.87
N ALA A 397 -10.47 9.94 6.45
CA ALA A 397 -10.67 8.97 7.52
C ALA A 397 -11.14 9.62 8.83
N THR A 398 -10.63 10.82 9.18
CA THR A 398 -11.11 11.59 10.34
C THR A 398 -12.59 11.96 10.19
N ARG A 399 -13.00 12.45 9.03
CA ARG A 399 -14.42 12.77 8.77
C ARG A 399 -15.29 11.53 8.82
N ARG A 400 -14.86 10.44 8.19
CA ARG A 400 -15.59 9.16 8.24
C ARG A 400 -15.72 8.62 9.67
N MET A 401 -14.71 8.81 10.51
CA MET A 401 -14.80 8.49 11.94
C MET A 401 -15.89 9.31 12.64
N LYS A 402 -16.04 10.60 12.32
CA LYS A 402 -17.11 11.46 12.88
C LYS A 402 -18.51 10.90 12.61
N GLU A 403 -18.74 10.31 11.44
CA GLU A 403 -20.03 9.68 11.08
C GLU A 403 -20.39 8.47 11.96
N PHE A 404 -19.40 7.86 12.64
CA PHE A 404 -19.59 6.71 13.52
C PHE A 404 -19.70 7.08 15.01
N ARG A 405 -19.66 8.38 15.34
CA ARG A 405 -19.78 8.83 16.74
C ARG A 405 -21.22 8.60 17.23
N LEU A 406 -21.34 7.97 18.39
CA LEU A 406 -22.60 7.80 19.11
C LEU A 406 -22.81 8.92 20.13
N ALA A 407 -21.77 9.23 20.89
CA ALA A 407 -21.85 10.10 22.05
C ALA A 407 -20.49 10.72 22.37
N ARG A 408 -20.50 11.85 23.07
CA ARG A 408 -19.31 12.43 23.70
C ARG A 408 -19.06 11.72 25.04
N LEU A 409 -17.84 11.30 25.29
CA LEU A 409 -17.47 10.66 26.56
C LEU A 409 -17.27 11.75 27.62
N SER A 410 -18.02 11.66 28.70
CA SER A 410 -17.90 12.56 29.86
C SER A 410 -16.70 12.14 30.71
N ASN A 411 -15.83 13.11 31.04
CA ASN A 411 -14.80 12.94 32.06
C ASN A 411 -15.44 13.07 33.45
N GLN A 412 -16.02 12.01 33.98
CA GLN A 412 -16.36 11.91 35.40
C GLN A 412 -15.62 10.75 36.05
#